data_AF-A0A7C1Q1J2-F1
#
_entry.id   AF-A0A7C1Q1J2-F1
#
_cell.length_a   1.000
_cell.length_b   1.000
_cell.length_c   1.000
_cell.angle_alpha   90.00
_cell.angle_beta   90.00
_cell.angle_gamma   90.00
#
_symmetry.space_group_name_H-M   'P 1'
#
loop_
_entity.id
_entity.type
_entity.pdbx_description
1 polymer ?
#
loop_
_entity_poly.entity_id
_entity_poly.type
_entity_poly.pdbx_seq_one_letter_code
_entity_poly.pdbx_strand_id
1 'polypeptide(L)'
;EEADFVVVPSGDSGGAILDVKRGSLEYPDTGATVIHSVKSLSVSDNGGSGVILKGPGIEGEISPFISGINRNELLHLSEINSWFPLGVDTIFIDAGNRIMCIPRSTRIEVR
;
A
#
# COMPACT_ATOMS: atom_id res chain seq x y z
N GLU A 1 -5.63 15.24 4.21
CA GLU A 1 -5.43 15.48 5.66
C GLU A 1 -6.57 15.01 6.58
N GLU A 2 -7.88 15.14 6.28
CA GLU A 2 -8.94 14.73 7.23
C GLU A 2 -9.65 13.39 6.92
N ALA A 3 -9.55 12.88 5.71
CA ALA A 3 -10.33 11.73 5.26
C ALA A 3 -9.96 10.41 5.95
N ASP A 4 -10.96 9.64 6.41
CA ASP A 4 -10.83 8.24 6.86
C ASP A 4 -10.46 7.28 5.73
N PHE A 5 -11.02 7.52 4.55
CA PHE A 5 -10.81 6.71 3.36
C PHE A 5 -10.39 7.58 2.19
N VAL A 6 -9.28 7.21 1.56
CA VAL A 6 -8.76 7.89 0.37
C VAL A 6 -8.86 6.90 -0.78
N VAL A 7 -9.72 7.20 -1.75
CA VAL A 7 -9.90 6.37 -2.94
C VAL A 7 -9.09 6.96 -4.08
N VAL A 8 -8.09 6.20 -4.52
CA VAL A 8 -7.26 6.52 -5.68
C VAL A 8 -7.77 5.65 -6.85
N PRO A 9 -8.49 6.22 -7.83
CA PRO A 9 -9.11 5.47 -8.93
C PRO A 9 -8.09 4.99 -9.98
N SER A 10 -6.82 4.90 -9.59
CA SER A 10 -5.67 4.50 -10.38
C SER A 10 -4.59 3.94 -9.44
N GLY A 11 -3.53 3.42 -10.02
CA GLY A 11 -2.33 3.04 -9.26
C GLY A 11 -1.36 4.19 -8.98
N ASP A 12 -1.82 5.44 -9.02
CA ASP A 12 -0.95 6.61 -8.84
C ASP A 12 -1.76 7.80 -8.30
N SER A 13 -1.44 8.26 -7.09
CA SER A 13 -2.06 9.44 -6.50
C SER A 13 -1.37 10.75 -6.90
N GLY A 14 -0.26 10.68 -7.64
CA GLY A 14 0.59 11.84 -7.91
C GLY A 14 1.26 12.39 -6.65
N GLY A 15 1.46 11.55 -5.63
CA GLY A 15 2.05 11.95 -4.34
C GLY A 15 1.04 12.47 -3.32
N ALA A 16 -0.25 12.58 -3.65
CA ALA A 16 -1.26 13.04 -2.70
C ALA A 16 -1.39 12.14 -1.45
N ILE A 17 -0.96 10.87 -1.54
CA ILE A 17 -0.92 9.97 -0.36
C ILE A 17 0.12 10.38 0.69
N LEU A 18 1.04 11.29 0.38
CA LEU A 18 1.98 11.83 1.35
C LEU A 18 1.28 12.69 2.42
N ASP A 19 0.15 13.33 2.07
CA ASP A 19 -0.56 14.29 2.95
C ASP A 19 -1.82 13.68 3.60
N VAL A 20 -1.92 12.35 3.62
CA VAL A 20 -3.04 11.66 4.29
C VAL A 20 -2.79 11.58 5.79
N LYS A 21 -3.87 11.48 6.56
CA LYS A 21 -3.75 11.28 8.01
C LYS A 21 -3.07 9.95 8.31
N ARG A 22 -2.12 9.97 9.25
CA ARG A 22 -1.30 8.80 9.62
C ARG A 22 -1.57 8.29 11.04
N GLY A 23 -2.60 8.84 11.68
CA GLY A 23 -2.89 8.67 13.10
C GLY A 23 -1.91 9.42 13.98
N SER A 24 -2.01 9.20 15.29
CA SER A 24 -1.06 9.71 16.29
C SER A 24 -0.41 8.56 17.04
N LEU A 25 0.61 8.83 17.86
CA LEU A 25 1.25 7.77 18.66
C LEU A 25 0.29 7.15 19.69
N GLU A 26 -0.64 7.95 20.20
CA GLU A 26 -1.67 7.51 21.14
C GLU A 26 -2.81 6.76 20.43
N TYR A 27 -3.14 7.16 19.19
CA TYR A 27 -4.24 6.61 18.40
C TYR A 27 -3.77 6.31 16.96
N PRO A 28 -2.87 5.34 16.76
CA PRO A 28 -2.34 5.04 15.43
C PRO A 28 -3.46 4.58 14.49
N ASP A 29 -4.44 3.85 15.01
CA ASP A 29 -5.62 3.35 14.30
C ASP A 29 -6.46 4.44 13.63
N THR A 30 -6.31 5.71 14.02
CA THR A 30 -6.99 6.85 13.36
C THR A 30 -6.36 7.29 12.03
N GLY A 31 -5.30 6.61 11.57
CA GLY A 31 -4.73 6.76 10.23
C GLY A 31 -5.72 6.44 9.12
N ALA A 32 -5.50 6.99 7.93
CA ALA A 32 -6.36 6.78 6.78
C ALA A 32 -6.19 5.35 6.25
N THR A 33 -7.24 4.85 5.60
CA THR A 33 -7.13 3.70 4.70
C THR A 33 -7.06 4.20 3.25
N VAL A 34 -6.03 3.79 2.52
CA VAL A 34 -5.87 4.15 1.10
C VAL A 34 -6.33 2.98 0.24
N ILE A 35 -7.20 3.26 -0.74
CA ILE A 35 -7.78 2.26 -1.64
C ILE A 35 -7.36 2.57 -3.07
N HIS A 36 -6.55 1.71 -3.68
CA HIS A 36 -6.12 1.82 -5.06
C HIS A 36 -6.90 0.89 -5.98
N SER A 37 -7.45 1.45 -7.07
CA SER A 37 -7.90 0.65 -8.20
C SER A 37 -6.72 0.37 -9.14
N VAL A 38 -6.36 -0.90 -9.29
CA VAL A 38 -5.23 -1.36 -10.12
C VAL A 38 -5.71 -2.23 -11.29
N LYS A 39 -4.83 -2.50 -12.27
CA LYS A 39 -5.20 -3.27 -13.47
C LYS A 39 -5.40 -4.75 -13.17
N SER A 40 -4.52 -5.35 -12.37
CA SER A 40 -4.64 -6.76 -11.96
C SER A 40 -3.77 -7.09 -10.76
N LEU A 41 -4.21 -8.06 -9.97
CA LEU A 41 -3.50 -8.62 -8.82
C LEU A 41 -3.18 -10.10 -9.04
N SER A 42 -2.00 -10.55 -8.66
CA SER A 42 -1.61 -11.97 -8.68
C SER A 42 -0.67 -12.30 -7.52
N VAL A 43 -0.78 -13.53 -7.00
CA VAL A 43 0.06 -14.04 -5.91
C VAL A 43 1.49 -14.29 -6.39
N SER A 44 1.66 -14.74 -7.64
CA SER A 44 2.97 -14.98 -8.25
C SER A 44 3.43 -13.80 -9.08
N ASP A 45 4.72 -13.47 -8.92
CA ASP A 45 5.44 -12.55 -9.81
C ASP A 45 5.44 -13.11 -11.23
N ASN A 46 4.66 -12.49 -12.11
CA ASN A 46 4.65 -12.79 -13.54
C ASN A 46 5.60 -11.83 -14.31
N GLY A 47 6.67 -11.38 -13.65
CA GLY A 47 7.69 -10.50 -14.22
C GLY A 47 7.35 -9.01 -14.11
N GLY A 48 6.69 -8.58 -13.04
CA GLY A 48 6.42 -7.14 -12.90
C GLY A 48 5.97 -6.64 -11.54
N SER A 49 6.18 -5.35 -11.38
CA SER A 49 6.02 -4.51 -10.17
C SER A 49 7.11 -4.62 -9.10
N GLY A 50 8.02 -5.60 -9.12
CA GLY A 50 9.31 -5.51 -8.41
C GLY A 50 9.19 -5.23 -6.91
N VAL A 51 8.09 -5.57 -6.25
CA VAL A 51 7.91 -5.29 -4.82
C VAL A 51 8.15 -6.55 -4.00
N ILE A 52 8.92 -6.40 -2.92
CA ILE A 52 9.11 -7.44 -1.91
C ILE A 52 8.48 -6.96 -0.61
N LEU A 53 7.64 -7.81 -0.04
CA LEU A 53 6.93 -7.54 1.21
C LEU A 53 7.41 -8.46 2.31
N LYS A 54 7.66 -7.88 3.49
CA LYS A 54 8.10 -8.57 4.71
C LYS A 54 7.38 -8.01 5.93
N GLY A 55 7.21 -8.83 6.97
CA GLY A 55 6.66 -8.38 8.25
C GLY A 55 5.67 -9.36 8.87
N PRO A 56 4.94 -8.93 9.91
CA PRO A 56 3.94 -9.76 10.58
C PRO A 56 2.91 -10.33 9.58
N GLY A 57 2.64 -11.63 9.69
CA GLY A 57 1.72 -12.33 8.78
C GLY A 57 2.35 -12.83 7.47
N ILE A 58 3.64 -12.58 7.24
CA ILE A 58 4.40 -13.09 6.08
C ILE A 58 5.51 -14.03 6.60
N GLU A 59 5.50 -15.29 6.16
CA GLU A 59 6.60 -16.22 6.42
C GLU A 59 7.74 -15.95 5.44
N GLY A 60 8.79 -15.28 5.91
CA GLY A 60 9.92 -14.87 5.07
C GLY A 60 9.61 -13.63 4.25
N GLU A 61 9.44 -13.80 2.93
CA GLU A 61 9.12 -12.71 2.00
C GLU A 61 8.17 -13.19 0.91
N ILE A 62 7.33 -12.27 0.41
CA ILE A 62 6.48 -12.50 -0.76
C ILE A 62 6.68 -11.39 -1.78
N SER A 63 6.48 -11.73 -3.05
CA SER A 63 6.62 -10.80 -4.18
C SER A 63 5.35 -10.81 -5.03
N PRO A 64 4.25 -10.22 -4.54
CA PRO A 64 3.00 -10.16 -5.28
C PRO A 64 3.15 -9.27 -6.52
N PHE A 65 2.36 -9.57 -7.54
CA PHE A 65 2.30 -8.79 -8.76
C PHE A 65 1.10 -7.82 -8.71
N ILE A 66 1.38 -6.53 -8.76
CA ILE A 66 0.39 -5.44 -8.77
C ILE A 66 0.52 -4.69 -10.10
N SER A 67 -0.31 -5.05 -11.09
CA SER A 67 -0.26 -4.40 -12.40
C SER A 67 -0.92 -3.04 -12.38
N GLY A 68 -0.27 -2.04 -12.96
CA GLY A 68 -0.82 -0.69 -13.09
C GLY A 68 -0.62 0.21 -11.88
N ILE A 69 0.14 -0.23 -10.87
CA ILE A 69 0.68 0.63 -9.81
C ILE A 69 1.93 1.36 -10.32
N ASN A 70 2.06 2.64 -10.00
CA ASN A 70 3.28 3.39 -10.24
C ASN A 70 4.33 2.99 -9.20
N ARG A 71 5.59 2.81 -9.62
CA ARG A 71 6.73 2.56 -8.73
C ARG A 71 6.84 3.62 -7.63
N ASN A 72 6.66 4.90 -7.99
CA ASN A 72 6.74 6.00 -7.03
C ASN A 72 5.64 5.90 -5.98
N GLU A 73 4.47 5.37 -6.33
CA GLU A 73 3.40 5.17 -5.36
C GLU A 73 3.78 4.15 -4.29
N LEU A 74 4.43 3.05 -4.69
CA LEU A 74 4.99 2.08 -3.73
C LEU A 74 6.09 2.68 -2.85
N LEU A 75 6.89 3.60 -3.39
CA LEU A 75 7.90 4.34 -2.63
C LEU A 75 7.25 5.29 -1.62
N HIS A 76 6.21 6.03 -2.01
CA HIS A 76 5.44 6.88 -1.10
C HIS A 76 4.79 6.06 0.02
N LEU A 77 4.21 4.90 -0.30
CA LEU A 77 3.66 3.98 0.71
C LEU A 77 4.75 3.50 1.68
N SER A 78 5.94 3.16 1.19
CA SER A 78 7.09 2.80 2.02
C SER A 78 7.52 3.96 2.93
N GLU A 79 7.52 5.18 2.41
CA GLU A 79 7.87 6.40 3.15
C GLU A 79 6.89 6.69 4.29
N ILE A 80 5.58 6.75 3.99
CA ILE A 80 4.57 7.11 5.00
C ILE A 80 4.43 6.05 6.09
N ASN A 81 4.75 4.78 5.78
CA ASN A 81 4.73 3.67 6.73
C ASN A 81 6.08 3.42 7.43
N SER A 82 7.14 4.16 7.10
CA SER A 82 8.45 4.03 7.75
C SER A 82 8.44 4.45 9.23
N TRP A 83 7.40 5.18 9.65
CA TRP A 83 7.23 5.74 10.99
C TRP A 83 6.33 4.89 11.90
N PHE A 84 6.29 3.57 11.69
CA PHE A 84 5.50 2.65 12.50
C PHE A 84 5.61 2.97 14.01
N PRO A 85 4.49 3.09 14.77
CA PRO A 85 3.14 2.63 14.43
C PRO A 85 2.28 3.58 13.57
N LEU A 86 2.80 4.77 13.21
CA LEU A 86 2.11 5.71 12.32
C LEU A 86 2.14 5.21 10.88
N GLY A 87 1.13 5.61 10.11
CA GLY A 87 1.04 5.29 8.69
C GLY A 87 -0.39 5.02 8.23
N VAL A 88 -0.51 4.27 7.15
CA VAL A 88 -1.79 3.89 6.55
C VAL A 88 -1.83 2.42 6.21
N ASP A 89 -3.02 1.86 6.28
CA ASP A 89 -3.29 0.54 5.71
C ASP A 89 -3.75 0.75 4.26
N THR A 90 -3.19 -0.03 3.34
CA THR A 90 -3.46 0.11 1.91
C THR A 90 -4.20 -1.10 1.38
N ILE A 91 -5.25 -0.86 0.60
CA ILE A 91 -6.06 -1.88 -0.07
C ILE A 91 -5.91 -1.68 -1.58
N PHE A 92 -5.58 -2.74 -2.30
CA PHE A 92 -5.59 -2.79 -3.76
C PHE A 92 -6.78 -3.62 -4.21
N ILE A 93 -7.52 -3.12 -5.19
CA ILE A 93 -8.64 -3.82 -5.82
C ILE A 93 -8.45 -3.84 -7.33
N ASP A 94 -8.90 -4.92 -7.98
CA ASP A 94 -8.93 -5.00 -9.44
C ASP A 94 -10.32 -5.36 -9.99
N ALA A 95 -10.48 -5.26 -11.31
CA ALA A 95 -11.74 -5.58 -12.00
C ALA A 95 -12.11 -7.08 -11.95
N GLY A 96 -11.21 -7.93 -11.48
CA GLY A 96 -11.43 -9.37 -11.29
C GLY A 96 -11.95 -9.72 -9.90
N ASN A 97 -12.40 -8.73 -9.11
CA ASN A 97 -12.85 -8.89 -7.73
C ASN A 97 -11.76 -9.45 -6.79
N ARG A 98 -10.47 -9.23 -7.12
CA ARG A 98 -9.37 -9.57 -6.22
C ARG A 98 -9.05 -8.39 -5.32
N ILE A 99 -8.66 -8.71 -4.09
CA ILE A 99 -8.27 -7.74 -3.07
C ILE A 99 -6.92 -8.17 -2.51
N MET A 100 -6.03 -7.21 -2.32
CA MET A 100 -4.77 -7.38 -1.60
C MET A 100 -4.61 -6.22 -0.63
N CYS A 101 -4.15 -6.51 0.58
CA CYS A 101 -3.91 -5.47 1.59
C CYS A 101 -2.43 -5.44 1.98
N ILE A 102 -1.89 -4.24 2.17
CA ILE A 102 -0.59 -3.98 2.79
C ILE A 102 -0.84 -3.17 4.06
N PRO A 103 -0.81 -3.81 5.24
CA PRO A 103 -0.87 -3.10 6.51
C PRO A 103 0.33 -2.17 6.70
N ARG A 104 0.18 -1.13 7.51
CA ARG A 104 1.25 -0.16 7.83
C ARG A 104 2.52 -0.78 8.43
N SER A 105 2.43 -1.97 9.03
CA SER A 105 3.57 -2.70 9.58
C SER A 105 4.40 -3.44 8.53
N THR A 106 3.88 -3.61 7.32
CA THR A 106 4.54 -4.34 6.25
C THR A 106 5.66 -3.51 5.66
N ARG A 107 6.88 -4.06 5.64
CA ARG A 107 8.03 -3.46 4.99
C ARG A 107 7.93 -3.66 3.49
N ILE A 108 8.03 -2.55 2.75
CA ILE A 108 7.92 -2.51 1.29
C ILE A 108 9.31 -2.20 0.72
N GLU A 109 9.87 -3.15 -0.03
CA GLU A 109 11.11 -2.97 -0.79
C GLU A 109 10.79 -2.95 -2.29
N VAL A 110 11.19 -1.88 -2.98
CA VAL A 110 10.88 -1.67 -4.41
C VAL A 110 12.16 -1.87 -5.24
N ARG A 111 12.18 -2.91 -6.08
CA ARG A 111 13.25 -3.28 -7.01
C ARG A 111 13.11 -2.60 -8.35
#